data_AF-A0AAU5BLE0-F1
#
_entry.id   AF-A0AAU5BLE0-F1
#
_cell.length_a   1.000
_cell.length_b   1.000
_cell.length_c   1.000
_cell.angle_alpha   90.00
_cell.angle_beta   90.00
_cell.angle_gamma   90.00
#
_symmetry.space_group_name_H-M   'P 1'
#
loop_
_entity.id
_entity.type
_entity.pdbx_description
1 polymer ?
#
loop_
_entity_poly.entity_id
_entity_poly.type
_entity_poly.pdbx_seq_one_letter_code
_entity_poly.pdbx_strand_id
1 'polypeptide(L)'
;MPGGTEPTLATLADEPLLSWIRRAARTAEVVGSVCTGSLILGAAGLLDGRRATTHWGFRDLLAKFGATPVTERWVEAGPVLTAAGVPAGIDMALHLVGRLAGEQTARTVQLLIEYDPRPPLGGIDWRSADLDFFRPHARAMLRSALAEHPALLDRLTT
;
A
#
# COMPACT_ATOMS: atom_id res chain seq x y z
N MET A 1 -6.63 -4.44 -1.70
CA MET A 1 -6.97 -3.26 -0.88
C MET A 1 -6.46 -1.98 -1.52
N PRO A 2 -7.34 -1.07 -1.98
CA PRO A 2 -6.92 0.26 -2.39
C PRO A 2 -6.46 1.08 -1.17
N GLY A 3 -5.71 2.14 -1.45
CA GLY A 3 -5.41 3.18 -0.47
C GLY A 3 -6.29 4.40 -0.66
N GLY A 4 -6.02 5.41 0.15
CA GLY A 4 -6.73 6.68 0.15
C GLY A 4 -6.30 7.52 1.34
N THR A 5 -7.12 8.52 1.64
CA THR A 5 -6.87 9.52 2.67
C THR A 5 -7.52 9.12 3.99
N GLU A 6 -7.99 10.10 4.77
CA GLU A 6 -8.59 9.92 6.09
C GLU A 6 -9.67 8.83 6.15
N PRO A 7 -10.64 8.73 5.20
CA PRO A 7 -11.64 7.66 5.25
C PRO A 7 -11.02 6.26 5.18
N THR A 8 -9.96 6.09 4.38
CA THR A 8 -9.23 4.82 4.29
C THR A 8 -8.46 4.54 5.58
N LEU A 9 -7.83 5.55 6.17
CA LEU A 9 -7.11 5.38 7.44
C LEU A 9 -8.06 5.05 8.61
N ALA A 10 -9.31 5.53 8.58
CA ALA A 10 -10.30 5.17 9.61
C ALA A 10 -10.63 3.68 9.60
N THR A 11 -10.54 3.02 8.43
CA THR A 11 -10.79 1.57 8.31
C THR A 11 -9.73 0.70 8.99
N LEU A 12 -8.62 1.27 9.47
CA LEU A 12 -7.61 0.55 10.24
C LEU A 12 -8.16 0.02 11.59
N ALA A 13 -9.29 0.55 12.05
CA ALA A 13 -10.01 0.09 13.23
C ALA A 13 -11.35 -0.62 12.92
N ASP A 14 -11.69 -0.79 11.64
CA ASP A 14 -12.95 -1.44 11.21
C ASP A 14 -12.82 -2.95 11.32
N GLU A 15 -13.11 -3.49 12.50
CA GLU A 15 -12.98 -4.93 12.75
C GLU A 15 -13.83 -5.82 11.81
N PRO A 16 -15.09 -5.47 11.47
CA PRO A 16 -15.83 -6.19 10.43
C PRO A 16 -15.06 -6.32 9.10
N LEU A 17 -14.47 -5.22 8.61
CA LEU A 17 -13.63 -5.23 7.41
C LEU A 17 -12.37 -6.09 7.61
N LEU A 18 -11.62 -5.86 8.69
CA LEU A 18 -10.37 -6.57 8.96
C LEU A 18 -10.61 -8.08 9.10
N SER A 19 -11.70 -8.47 9.77
CA SER A 19 -12.14 -9.86 9.90
C SER A 19 -12.48 -10.47 8.54
N TRP A 20 -13.17 -9.74 7.66
CA TRP A 20 -13.43 -10.20 6.29
C TRP A 20 -12.14 -10.39 5.49
N ILE A 21 -11.20 -9.43 5.56
CA ILE A 21 -9.90 -9.50 4.90
C ILE A 21 -9.12 -10.74 5.37
N ARG A 22 -9.06 -10.98 6.68
CA ARG A 22 -8.41 -12.17 7.26
C ARG A 22 -9.04 -13.45 6.73
N ARG A 23 -10.37 -13.52 6.61
CA ARG A 23 -11.05 -14.71 6.06
C ARG A 23 -10.72 -14.94 4.58
N ALA A 24 -10.79 -13.89 3.76
CA ALA A 24 -10.50 -13.96 2.33
C ALA A 24 -9.04 -14.35 2.07
N ALA A 25 -8.11 -13.80 2.87
CA ALA A 25 -6.68 -14.07 2.74
C ALA A 25 -6.29 -15.55 2.98
N ARG A 26 -7.12 -16.34 3.68
CA ARG A 26 -6.84 -17.76 3.92
C ARG A 26 -6.95 -18.63 2.66
N THR A 27 -7.72 -18.20 1.67
CA THR A 27 -7.97 -18.96 0.44
C THR A 27 -7.50 -18.24 -0.81
N ALA A 28 -7.11 -16.97 -0.70
CA ALA A 28 -6.60 -16.21 -1.82
C ALA A 28 -5.19 -16.70 -2.20
N GLU A 29 -4.98 -16.94 -3.49
CA GLU A 29 -3.62 -17.13 -4.03
C GLU A 29 -2.78 -15.86 -3.84
N VAL A 30 -3.44 -14.69 -3.89
CA VAL A 30 -2.80 -13.37 -3.84
C VAL A 30 -3.59 -12.41 -2.99
N VAL A 31 -2.91 -11.71 -2.11
CA VAL A 31 -3.45 -10.57 -1.37
C VAL A 31 -2.70 -9.32 -1.79
N GLY A 32 -3.36 -8.47 -2.58
CA GLY A 32 -2.78 -7.25 -3.14
C GLY A 32 -3.18 -5.98 -2.39
N SER A 33 -2.30 -4.99 -2.34
CA SER A 33 -2.66 -3.62 -1.96
C SER A 33 -1.91 -2.56 -2.74
N VAL A 34 -2.48 -1.36 -2.79
CA VAL A 34 -1.87 -0.17 -3.41
C VAL A 34 -1.93 0.98 -2.40
N CYS A 35 -0.91 1.84 -2.37
CA CYS A 35 -0.89 3.05 -1.56
C CYS A 35 -1.08 2.69 -0.06
N THR A 36 -1.83 3.49 0.71
CA THR A 36 -2.12 3.24 2.13
C THR A 36 -2.95 1.96 2.38
N GLY A 37 -3.40 1.26 1.33
CA GLY A 37 -4.11 -0.01 1.47
C GLY A 37 -3.28 -1.12 2.13
N SER A 38 -1.94 -1.06 2.05
CA SER A 38 -1.08 -1.99 2.79
C SER A 38 -1.16 -1.80 4.29
N LEU A 39 -1.51 -0.61 4.79
CA LEU A 39 -1.74 -0.41 6.23
C LEU A 39 -2.96 -1.20 6.71
N ILE A 40 -4.00 -1.35 5.87
CA ILE A 40 -5.16 -2.19 6.19
C ILE A 40 -4.76 -3.67 6.26
N LEU A 41 -3.89 -4.12 5.34
CA LEU A 41 -3.32 -5.47 5.40
C LEU A 41 -2.48 -5.67 6.68
N GLY A 42 -1.73 -4.64 7.09
CA GLY A 42 -0.98 -4.61 8.35
C GLY A 42 -1.91 -4.71 9.57
N ALA A 43 -2.98 -3.92 9.60
CA ALA A 43 -4.00 -3.97 10.65
C ALA A 43 -4.70 -5.33 10.73
N ALA A 44 -4.88 -6.01 9.59
CA ALA A 44 -5.39 -7.38 9.52
C ALA A 44 -4.35 -8.45 9.92
N GLY A 45 -3.12 -8.07 10.27
CA GLY A 45 -2.04 -8.98 10.69
C GLY A 45 -1.36 -9.73 9.54
N LEU A 46 -1.56 -9.31 8.28
CA LEU A 46 -1.06 -10.02 7.10
C LEU A 46 0.38 -9.64 6.71
N LEU A 47 0.95 -8.61 7.34
CA LEU A 47 2.29 -8.10 7.03
C LEU A 47 3.36 -8.43 8.07
N ASP A 48 3.01 -9.13 9.14
CA ASP A 48 3.95 -9.49 10.21
C ASP A 48 5.12 -10.34 9.65
N GLY A 49 6.35 -9.90 9.92
CA GLY A 49 7.57 -10.51 9.41
C GLY A 49 7.82 -10.37 7.90
N ARG A 50 7.04 -9.55 7.18
CA ARG A 50 7.15 -9.40 5.72
C ARG A 50 7.72 -8.06 5.31
N ARG A 51 8.43 -8.05 4.17
CA ARG A 51 8.75 -6.80 3.47
C ARG A 51 7.48 -6.24 2.83
N ALA A 52 7.27 -4.93 2.96
CA ALA A 52 6.11 -4.26 2.37
C ALA A 52 6.43 -2.81 1.99
N THR A 53 5.71 -2.31 0.99
CA THR A 53 5.71 -0.88 0.62
C THR A 53 4.30 -0.28 0.79
N THR A 54 4.21 1.04 0.75
CA THR A 54 2.97 1.81 0.87
C THR A 54 3.19 3.20 0.27
N HIS A 55 2.22 4.10 0.42
CA HIS A 55 2.45 5.51 0.11
C HIS A 55 3.64 6.07 0.90
N TRP A 56 4.55 6.78 0.23
CA TRP A 56 5.79 7.28 0.83
C TRP A 56 5.57 8.07 2.14
N GLY A 57 4.49 8.85 2.23
CA GLY A 57 4.16 9.66 3.41
C GLY A 57 3.66 8.86 4.62
N PHE A 58 3.39 7.56 4.47
CA PHE A 58 2.89 6.69 5.54
C PHE A 58 3.76 5.44 5.76
N ARG A 59 4.92 5.34 5.09
CA ARG A 59 5.75 4.14 5.07
C ARG A 59 6.24 3.69 6.44
N ASP A 60 6.56 4.63 7.32
CA ASP A 60 7.06 4.31 8.66
C ASP A 60 6.03 3.56 9.52
N LEU A 61 4.73 3.70 9.20
CA LEU A 61 3.66 3.00 9.91
C LEU A 61 3.66 1.48 9.66
N LEU A 62 4.27 1.01 8.57
CA LEU A 62 4.37 -0.42 8.28
C LEU A 62 5.10 -1.20 9.39
N ALA A 63 6.13 -0.58 9.98
CA ALA A 63 6.87 -1.18 11.10
C ALA A 63 5.99 -1.41 12.34
N LYS A 64 4.97 -0.56 12.54
CA LYS A 64 4.01 -0.69 13.65
C LYS A 64 3.04 -1.86 13.48
N PHE A 65 3.05 -2.49 12.30
CA PHE A 65 2.32 -3.71 11.99
C PHE A 65 3.24 -4.94 11.77
N GLY A 66 4.50 -4.88 12.23
CA GLY A 66 5.46 -5.99 12.14
C GLY A 66 6.10 -6.16 10.76
N ALA A 67 5.82 -5.26 9.81
CA ALA A 67 6.40 -5.32 8.48
C ALA A 67 7.77 -4.64 8.44
N THR A 68 8.64 -5.08 7.51
CA THR A 68 9.87 -4.35 7.14
C THR A 68 9.53 -3.36 6.02
N PRO A 69 9.55 -2.03 6.27
CA PRO A 69 9.21 -1.05 5.25
C PRO A 69 10.31 -0.94 4.20
N VAL A 70 9.95 -0.92 2.92
CA VAL A 70 10.89 -0.71 1.80
C VAL A 70 10.43 0.39 0.84
N THR A 71 11.36 0.96 0.08
CA THR A 71 11.09 2.06 -0.87
C THR A 71 10.78 1.60 -2.28
N GLU A 72 10.74 0.28 -2.51
CA GLU A 72 10.42 -0.30 -3.82
C GLU A 72 9.02 0.12 -4.28
N ARG A 73 8.87 0.20 -5.60
CA ARG A 73 7.62 0.60 -6.25
C ARG A 73 6.52 -0.43 -5.99
N TRP A 74 6.86 -1.70 -5.99
CA TRP A 74 6.04 -2.79 -5.50
C TRP A 74 6.92 -3.89 -4.92
N VAL A 75 6.34 -4.72 -4.06
CA VAL A 75 7.03 -5.79 -3.34
C VAL A 75 6.14 -7.02 -3.34
N GLU A 76 6.73 -8.16 -3.67
CA GLU A 76 6.13 -9.49 -3.51
C GLU A 76 6.81 -10.20 -2.33
N ALA A 77 6.03 -10.53 -1.31
CA ALA A 77 6.49 -11.23 -0.11
C ALA A 77 5.57 -12.44 0.14
N GLY A 78 5.88 -13.55 -0.54
CA GLY A 78 5.01 -14.74 -0.58
C GLY A 78 3.67 -14.42 -1.24
N PRO A 79 2.51 -14.80 -0.65
CA PRO A 79 1.19 -14.49 -1.23
C PRO A 79 0.80 -13.00 -1.18
N VAL A 80 1.60 -12.13 -0.54
CA VAL A 80 1.25 -10.72 -0.37
C VAL A 80 2.00 -9.85 -1.37
N LEU A 81 1.25 -9.06 -2.14
CA LEU A 81 1.78 -8.02 -3.02
C LEU A 81 1.38 -6.64 -2.49
N THR A 82 2.36 -5.75 -2.34
CA THR A 82 2.12 -4.36 -1.95
C THR A 82 2.72 -3.42 -2.97
N ALA A 83 1.99 -2.38 -3.38
CA ALA A 83 2.47 -1.31 -4.24
C ALA A 83 2.49 0.02 -3.50
N ALA A 84 3.45 0.87 -3.88
CA ALA A 84 3.64 2.20 -3.34
C ALA A 84 2.52 3.17 -3.78
N GLY A 85 2.85 4.45 -3.99
CA GLY A 85 1.88 5.46 -4.41
C GLY A 85 1.19 5.15 -5.74
N VAL A 86 -0.07 5.60 -5.84
CA VAL A 86 -1.07 5.44 -6.93
C VAL A 86 -0.59 4.73 -8.21
N PRO A 87 0.34 5.28 -9.03
CA PRO A 87 0.66 4.67 -10.33
C PRO A 87 1.39 3.33 -10.22
N ALA A 88 2.05 3.07 -9.08
CA ALA A 88 2.72 1.81 -8.80
C ALA A 88 1.75 0.60 -8.81
N GLY A 89 0.45 0.83 -8.60
CA GLY A 89 -0.56 -0.21 -8.71
C GLY A 89 -0.68 -0.77 -10.13
N ILE A 90 -0.45 0.05 -11.17
CA ILE A 90 -0.50 -0.39 -12.57
C ILE A 90 0.70 -1.29 -12.86
N ASP A 91 1.90 -0.89 -12.43
CA ASP A 91 3.12 -1.69 -12.58
C ASP A 91 2.99 -3.05 -11.89
N MET A 92 2.50 -3.05 -10.65
CA MET A 92 2.25 -4.27 -9.87
C MET A 92 1.19 -5.15 -10.56
N ALA A 93 0.14 -4.56 -11.12
CA ALA A 93 -0.91 -5.30 -11.81
C ALA A 93 -0.38 -5.96 -13.10
N LEU A 94 0.46 -5.28 -13.88
CA LEU A 94 1.10 -5.87 -15.06
C LEU A 94 2.03 -7.03 -14.69
N HIS A 95 2.81 -6.89 -13.61
CA HIS A 95 3.59 -7.99 -13.05
C HIS A 95 2.70 -9.18 -12.67
N LEU A 96 1.59 -8.92 -11.97
CA LEU A 96 0.65 -9.96 -11.56
C LEU A 96 -0.01 -10.66 -12.76
N VAL A 97 -0.39 -9.92 -13.81
CA VAL A 97 -0.88 -10.49 -15.07
C VAL A 97 0.17 -11.41 -15.69
N GLY A 98 1.44 -10.98 -15.71
CA GLY A 98 2.55 -11.80 -16.21
C GLY A 98 2.71 -13.10 -15.42
N ARG A 99 2.56 -13.03 -14.10
CA ARG A 99 2.63 -14.19 -13.21
C ARG A 99 1.47 -15.16 -13.39
N LEU A 100 0.25 -14.66 -13.58
CA LEU A 100 -0.97 -15.48 -13.66
C LEU A 100 -1.28 -15.99 -15.07
N ALA A 101 -0.93 -15.23 -16.10
CA ALA A 101 -1.35 -15.47 -17.48
C ALA A 101 -0.20 -15.40 -18.51
N GLY A 102 1.05 -15.30 -18.04
CA GLY A 102 2.25 -15.26 -18.88
C GLY A 102 2.60 -13.88 -19.43
N GLU A 103 3.86 -13.73 -19.83
CA GLU A 103 4.44 -12.46 -20.28
C GLU A 103 3.73 -11.89 -21.52
N GLN A 104 3.33 -12.72 -22.47
CA GLN A 104 2.63 -12.27 -23.69
C GLN A 104 1.30 -11.59 -23.35
N THR A 105 0.55 -12.13 -22.38
CA THR A 105 -0.69 -11.52 -21.91
C THR A 105 -0.40 -10.18 -21.23
N ALA A 106 0.63 -10.10 -20.39
CA ALA A 106 1.03 -8.83 -19.77
C ALA A 106 1.41 -7.76 -20.79
N ARG A 107 2.18 -8.11 -21.83
CA ARG A 107 2.53 -7.21 -22.94
C ARG A 107 1.30 -6.77 -23.73
N THR A 108 0.35 -7.68 -23.94
CA THR A 108 -0.92 -7.36 -24.61
C THR A 108 -1.75 -6.38 -23.79
N VAL A 109 -1.89 -6.64 -22.48
CA VAL A 109 -2.59 -5.72 -21.57
C VAL A 109 -1.90 -4.36 -21.56
N GLN A 110 -0.57 -4.31 -21.43
CA GLN A 110 0.21 -3.08 -21.46
C GLN A 110 -0.06 -2.26 -22.72
N LEU A 111 -0.11 -2.91 -23.90
CA LEU A 111 -0.46 -2.28 -25.17
C LEU A 111 -1.90 -1.77 -25.17
N LEU A 112 -2.87 -2.59 -24.75
CA LEU A 112 -4.30 -2.25 -24.80
C LEU A 112 -4.69 -1.08 -23.89
N ILE A 113 -3.98 -0.88 -22.78
CA ILE A 113 -4.18 0.27 -21.89
C ILE A 113 -3.23 1.44 -22.20
N GLU A 114 -2.45 1.34 -23.27
CA GLU A 114 -1.44 2.31 -23.70
C GLU A 114 -0.49 2.73 -22.56
N TYR A 115 -0.06 1.76 -21.73
CA TYR A 115 0.81 2.06 -20.59
C TYR A 115 2.27 2.26 -21.03
N ASP A 116 2.54 3.46 -21.52
CA ASP A 116 3.85 4.03 -21.87
C ASP A 116 4.05 5.38 -21.15
N PRO A 117 4.30 5.37 -19.82
CA PRO A 117 4.32 6.60 -19.04
C PRO A 117 5.52 7.49 -19.42
N ARG A 118 5.22 8.72 -19.88
CA ARG A 118 6.20 9.79 -20.10
C ARG A 118 5.85 11.04 -19.27
N PRO A 119 6.12 11.04 -17.95
CA PRO A 119 5.79 12.19 -17.09
C PRO A 119 6.49 13.46 -17.60
N PRO A 120 5.80 14.61 -17.71
CA PRO A 120 6.35 15.84 -18.29
C PRO A 120 7.47 16.46 -17.46
N LEU A 121 7.55 16.12 -16.17
CA LEU A 121 8.60 16.56 -15.25
C LEU A 121 9.65 15.46 -14.98
N GLY A 122 9.58 14.34 -15.70
CA GLY A 122 10.42 13.17 -15.45
C GLY A 122 10.05 12.42 -14.16
N GLY A 123 10.97 11.56 -13.71
CA GLY A 123 10.83 10.85 -12.44
C GLY A 123 11.03 11.78 -11.24
N ILE A 124 10.48 11.38 -10.09
CA ILE A 124 10.69 12.10 -8.84
C ILE A 124 12.14 11.91 -8.38
N ASP A 125 12.89 13.01 -8.21
CA ASP A 125 14.15 12.98 -7.48
C ASP A 125 13.87 12.97 -5.97
N TRP A 126 13.84 11.77 -5.40
CA TRP A 126 13.59 11.56 -3.97
C TRP A 126 14.66 12.16 -3.06
N ARG A 127 15.84 12.52 -3.58
CA ARG A 127 16.91 13.14 -2.77
C ARG A 127 16.68 14.63 -2.56
N SER A 128 15.97 15.28 -3.49
CA SER A 128 15.69 16.72 -3.46
C SER A 128 14.22 17.05 -3.18
N ALA A 129 13.34 16.05 -3.07
CA ALA A 129 11.92 16.26 -2.81
C ALA A 129 11.69 16.83 -1.40
N ASP A 130 10.87 17.87 -1.28
CA ASP A 130 10.38 18.38 0.00
C ASP A 130 9.32 17.44 0.57
N LEU A 131 9.78 16.44 1.32
CA LEU A 131 8.89 15.49 2.01
C LEU A 131 8.30 16.09 3.29
N ASP A 132 8.91 17.14 3.84
CA ASP A 132 8.49 17.78 5.08
C ASP A 132 7.21 18.59 4.90
N PHE A 133 6.93 19.06 3.69
CA PHE A 133 5.64 19.65 3.33
C PHE A 133 4.43 18.73 3.65
N PHE A 134 4.54 17.43 3.37
CA PHE A 134 3.40 16.51 3.51
C PHE A 134 3.33 15.80 4.88
N ARG A 135 4.45 15.64 5.58
CA ARG A 135 4.49 14.92 6.86
C ARG A 135 3.49 15.44 7.91
N PRO A 136 3.33 16.77 8.13
CA PRO A 136 2.32 17.31 9.04
C PRO A 136 0.90 16.93 8.61
N HIS A 137 0.61 16.99 7.30
CA HIS A 137 -0.70 16.63 6.74
C HIS A 137 -1.00 15.15 6.95
N ALA A 138 -0.04 14.26 6.65
CA ALA A 138 -0.19 12.82 6.88
C ALA A 138 -0.48 12.49 8.36
N ARG A 139 0.23 13.14 9.29
CA ARG A 139 0.01 12.99 10.73
C ARG A 139 -1.36 13.52 11.17
N ALA A 140 -1.79 14.67 10.66
CA ALA A 140 -3.10 15.23 10.95
C ALA A 140 -4.22 14.30 10.47
N MET A 141 -4.09 13.77 9.24
CA MET A 141 -5.04 12.80 8.69
C MET A 141 -5.12 11.53 9.54
N LEU A 142 -3.98 10.97 9.98
CA LEU A 142 -3.98 9.79 10.84
C LEU A 142 -4.66 10.04 12.18
N ARG A 143 -4.39 11.20 12.80
CA ARG A 143 -5.01 11.60 14.07
C ARG A 143 -6.52 11.78 13.93
N SER A 144 -6.96 12.46 12.87
CA SER A 144 -8.39 12.66 12.59
C SER A 144 -9.08 11.32 12.34
N ALA A 145 -8.51 10.48 11.47
CA ALA A 145 -9.05 9.17 11.12
C ALA A 145 -9.24 8.23 12.32
N LEU A 146 -8.40 8.35 13.34
CA LEU A 146 -8.37 7.45 14.50
C LEU A 146 -8.73 8.16 15.81
N ALA A 147 -9.40 9.31 15.75
CA ALA A 147 -9.78 10.09 16.93
C ALA A 147 -10.60 9.25 17.92
N GLU A 148 -11.50 8.40 17.42
CA GLU A 148 -12.34 7.49 18.21
C GLU A 148 -11.63 6.18 18.62
N HIS A 149 -10.36 6.01 18.24
CA HIS A 149 -9.56 4.80 18.47
C HIS A 149 -8.20 5.12 19.11
N PRO A 150 -8.17 5.70 20.33
CA PRO A 150 -6.97 6.25 20.94
C PRO A 150 -5.85 5.23 21.16
N ALA A 151 -6.18 3.98 21.49
CA ALA A 151 -5.18 2.92 21.67
C ALA A 151 -4.46 2.57 20.35
N LEU A 152 -5.19 2.55 19.23
CA LEU A 152 -4.59 2.31 17.92
C LEU A 152 -3.78 3.53 17.47
N LEU A 153 -4.30 4.74 17.69
CA LEU A 153 -3.60 5.98 17.38
C LEU A 153 -2.26 6.06 18.13
N ASP A 154 -2.26 5.76 19.44
CA ASP A 154 -1.06 5.76 20.27
C ASP A 154 0.00 4.78 19.74
N ARG A 155 -0.40 3.55 19.42
CA ARG A 155 0.48 2.54 18.80
C ARG A 155 1.10 3.03 17.48
N LEU A 156 0.38 3.80 16.69
CA LEU A 156 0.83 4.27 15.37
C LEU A 156 1.62 5.59 15.45
N THR A 157 1.62 6.27 16.59
CA THR A 157 2.26 7.59 16.74
C THR A 157 3.41 7.63 17.75
N THR A 158 3.55 6.60 18.58
CA THR A 158 4.76 6.27 19.36
C THR A 158 5.65 5.35 18.54
#